data_AF-A0A251RUU0-F1
#
_entry.id   AF-A0A251RUU0-F1
#
_cell.length_a   1.000
_cell.length_b   1.000
_cell.length_c   1.000
_cell.angle_alpha   90.00
_cell.angle_beta   90.00
_cell.angle_gamma   90.00
#
_symmetry.space_group_name_H-M   'P 1'
#
loop_
_entity.id
_entity.type
_entity.pdbx_description
1 polymer ?
#
loop_
_entity_poly.entity_id
_entity_poly.type
_entity_poly.pdbx_seq_one_letter_code
_entity_poly.pdbx_strand_id
1 'polypeptide(L)'
;MMLEHVLVLSAYLFSVGLYGLITSRNMVRALMCLELILNAVNLNFVTFSDFFDSRQLKGAIFSIFVIAIAAAEAAIGLAIVSSIYRNRKSTRINQSNLLNKLKPYHVQKWIDPMSHSVKIYDTCIGCTQCVRACPTDVLEMIPWDGCKAKQIASAPRTEDCVGCKRCESACQQIS
;
A
#
# COMPACT_ATOMS: atom_id res chain seq x y z
N MET A 1 15.26 36.03 29.37
CA MET A 1 14.21 35.15 29.93
C MET A 1 13.16 34.76 28.90
N MET A 2 12.54 35.69 28.15
CA MET A 2 11.51 35.32 27.16
C MET A 2 12.02 34.35 26.07
N LEU A 3 13.24 34.55 25.56
CA LEU A 3 13.83 33.69 24.52
C LEU A 3 13.96 32.22 24.96
N GLU A 4 14.55 31.97 26.13
CA GLU A 4 14.75 30.61 26.64
C GLU A 4 13.43 29.89 26.85
N HIS A 5 12.38 30.58 27.33
CA HIS A 5 11.06 29.97 27.47
C HIS A 5 10.47 29.53 26.12
N VAL A 6 10.65 30.32 25.05
CA VAL A 6 10.16 29.96 23.72
C VAL A 6 10.99 28.82 23.11
N LEU A 7 12.31 28.77 23.33
CA LEU A 7 13.15 27.65 22.89
C LEU A 7 12.81 26.34 23.63
N VAL A 8 12.57 26.41 24.94
CA VAL A 8 12.15 25.25 25.73
C VAL A 8 10.76 24.79 25.28
N LEU A 9 9.84 25.72 25.02
CA LEU A 9 8.51 25.41 24.51
C LEU A 9 8.57 24.74 23.13
N SER A 10 9.38 25.26 22.20
CA SER A 10 9.53 24.67 20.87
C SER A 10 10.19 23.28 20.93
N ALA A 11 11.21 23.10 21.76
CA ALA A 11 11.83 21.78 22.00
C ALA A 11 10.84 20.77 22.61
N TYR A 12 9.98 21.22 23.53
CA TYR A 12 8.93 20.41 24.12
C TYR A 12 7.89 19.98 23.07
N LEU A 13 7.37 20.93 22.28
CA LEU A 13 6.42 20.64 21.21
C LEU A 13 7.01 19.70 20.16
N PHE A 14 8.28 19.91 19.78
CA PHE A 14 8.98 19.02 18.86
C PHE A 14 9.05 17.59 19.40
N SER A 15 9.40 17.43 20.67
CA SER A 15 9.52 16.12 21.33
C SER A 15 8.17 15.40 21.43
N VAL A 16 7.10 16.13 21.78
CA VAL A 16 5.73 15.58 21.82
C VAL A 16 5.25 15.19 20.42
N GLY A 17 5.53 16.02 19.42
CA GLY A 17 5.22 15.72 18.02
C GLY A 17 5.94 14.47 17.53
N LEU A 18 7.24 14.35 17.82
CA LEU A 18 8.05 13.19 17.45
C LEU A 18 7.56 11.91 18.15
N TYR A 19 7.29 11.97 19.46
CA TYR A 19 6.75 10.85 20.21
C TYR A 19 5.38 10.41 19.67
N GLY A 20 4.52 11.38 19.36
CA GLY A 20 3.20 11.15 18.76
C GLY A 20 3.30 10.50 17.38
N LEU A 21 4.27 10.91 16.55
CA LEU A 21 4.50 10.37 15.22
C LEU A 21 4.90 8.89 15.29
N ILE A 22 5.87 8.54 16.14
CA ILE A 22 6.35 7.15 16.31
C ILE A 22 5.24 6.24 16.85
N THR A 23 4.41 6.75 17.78
CA THR A 23 3.33 5.97 18.41
C THR A 23 2.05 5.94 17.58
N SER A 24 1.99 6.73 16.50
CA SER A 24 0.78 6.85 15.69
C SER A 24 0.45 5.54 14.97
N ARG A 25 -0.77 5.02 15.20
CA ARG A 25 -1.31 3.84 14.49
C ARG A 25 -2.26 4.19 13.36
N ASN A 26 -2.70 5.45 13.31
CA ASN A 26 -3.65 5.97 12.33
C ASN A 26 -2.94 7.01 11.47
N MET A 27 -3.12 6.92 10.16
CA MET A 27 -2.40 7.79 9.21
C MET A 27 -2.75 9.27 9.41
N VAL A 28 -4.01 9.59 9.73
CA VAL A 28 -4.43 10.96 10.06
C VAL A 28 -3.75 11.48 11.34
N ARG A 29 -3.56 10.62 12.34
CA ARG A 29 -2.85 11.01 13.58
C ARG A 29 -1.37 11.29 13.29
N ALA A 30 -0.75 10.50 12.41
CA ALA A 30 0.62 10.73 11.97
C ALA A 30 0.79 12.11 11.32
N LEU A 31 -0.10 12.46 10.39
CA LEU A 31 -0.10 13.78 9.72
C LEU A 31 -0.26 14.92 10.74
N MET A 32 -1.18 14.78 11.70
CA MET A 32 -1.38 15.81 12.72
C MET A 32 -0.16 15.99 13.65
N CYS A 33 0.57 14.92 13.95
CA CYS A 33 1.83 15.01 14.69
C CYS A 33 2.93 15.69 13.88
N LEU A 34 2.94 15.50 12.56
CA LEU A 34 3.91 16.11 11.67
C LEU A 34 3.70 17.62 11.55
N GLU A 35 2.44 18.08 11.47
CA GLU A 35 2.09 19.51 11.57
C GLU A 35 2.59 20.15 12.87
N LEU A 36 2.48 19.41 13.99
CA LEU A 36 2.96 19.87 15.30
C LEU A 36 4.49 20.03 15.33
N ILE A 37 5.22 19.13 14.66
CA ILE A 37 6.69 19.22 14.49
C ILE A 37 7.06 20.44 13.65
N LEU A 38 6.39 20.66 12.51
CA LEU A 38 6.65 21.80 11.62
C LEU A 38 6.37 23.14 12.33
N ASN A 39 5.32 23.21 13.16
CA ASN A 39 5.03 24.38 13.98
C ASN A 39 6.09 24.64 15.05
N ALA A 40 6.64 23.61 15.67
CA ALA A 40 7.75 23.76 16.62
C ALA A 40 9.01 24.32 15.94
N VAL A 41 9.31 23.85 14.72
CA VAL A 41 10.43 24.35 13.90
C VAL A 41 10.21 25.81 13.51
N ASN A 42 8.99 26.19 13.12
CA ASN A 42 8.64 27.58 12.81
C ASN A 42 8.83 28.53 14.00
N LEU A 43 8.37 28.12 15.19
CA LEU A 43 8.61 28.87 16.43
C LEU A 43 10.10 29.10 16.66
N ASN A 44 10.93 28.08 16.41
CA ASN A 44 12.37 28.19 16.55
C ASN A 44 12.98 29.20 15.56
N PHE A 45 12.58 29.14 14.28
CA PHE A 45 13.06 30.07 13.26
C PHE A 45 12.65 31.53 13.50
N VAL A 46 11.41 31.77 13.91
CA VAL A 46 10.94 33.12 14.23
C VAL A 46 11.68 33.68 15.44
N THR A 47 11.90 32.85 16.46
CA THR A 47 12.61 33.24 17.69
C THR A 47 14.08 33.57 17.42
N PHE A 48 14.77 32.79 16.58
CA PHE A 48 16.13 33.10 16.15
C PHE A 48 16.21 34.33 15.23
N SER A 49 15.20 34.54 14.39
CA SER A 49 15.11 35.75 13.56
C SER A 49 15.01 37.01 14.40
N ASP A 50 14.26 36.95 15.50
CA ASP A 50 14.10 38.08 16.42
C ASP A 50 15.37 38.35 17.23
N PHE A 51 16.09 37.30 17.63
CA PHE A 51 17.31 37.42 18.45
C PHE A 51 18.55 37.89 17.69
N PHE A 52 18.81 37.33 16.50
CA PHE A 52 20.07 37.59 15.79
C PHE A 52 20.01 38.81 14.88
N ASP A 53 18.88 39.09 14.22
CA ASP A 53 18.84 40.16 13.22
C ASP A 53 17.39 40.59 12.90
N SER A 54 16.78 41.43 13.75
CA SER A 54 15.44 42.00 13.52
C SER A 54 15.35 42.78 12.20
N ARG A 55 16.48 43.18 11.60
CA ARG A 55 16.53 43.97 10.37
C ARG A 55 16.54 43.09 9.10
N GLN A 56 16.94 41.82 9.19
CA GLN A 56 17.06 40.94 8.02
C GLN A 56 15.89 39.96 7.82
N LEU A 57 14.96 39.79 8.77
CA LEU A 57 13.70 39.00 8.63
C LEU A 57 13.83 37.59 8.02
N LYS A 58 15.04 37.02 7.94
CA LYS A 58 15.33 35.78 7.20
C LYS A 58 14.58 34.58 7.77
N GLY A 59 14.51 34.46 9.11
CA GLY A 59 13.80 33.36 9.75
C GLY A 59 12.28 33.47 9.62
N ALA A 60 11.74 34.70 9.57
CA ALA A 60 10.32 34.93 9.31
C ALA A 60 9.94 34.52 7.87
N ILE A 61 10.75 34.87 6.88
CA ILE A 61 10.54 34.46 5.48
C ILE A 61 10.60 32.93 5.36
N PHE A 62 11.58 32.29 5.99
CA PHE A 62 11.70 30.83 5.96
C PHE A 62 10.49 30.13 6.61
N SER A 63 9.95 30.67 7.71
CA SER A 63 8.74 30.14 8.33
C SER A 63 7.53 30.13 7.39
N ILE A 64 7.37 31.15 6.53
CA ILE A 64 6.27 31.22 5.56
C ILE A 64 6.40 30.09 4.53
N PHE A 65 7.61 29.82 4.05
CA PHE A 65 7.86 28.68 3.16
C PHE A 65 7.54 27.35 3.81
N VAL A 66 7.90 27.16 5.08
CA VAL A 66 7.58 25.94 5.84
C VAL A 66 6.06 25.78 5.98
N ILE A 67 5.31 26.85 6.26
CA ILE A 67 3.84 26.81 6.32
C ILE A 67 3.24 26.41 4.96
N ALA A 68 3.79 26.94 3.85
CA ALA A 68 3.34 26.57 2.50
C ALA A 68 3.60 25.09 2.20
N ILE A 69 4.76 24.56 2.59
CA ILE A 69 5.10 23.14 2.45
C ILE A 69 4.19 22.27 3.32
N ALA A 70 3.93 22.68 4.56
CA ALA A 70 3.02 21.98 5.48
C ALA A 70 1.61 21.89 4.88
N ALA A 71 1.09 22.99 4.33
CA ALA A 71 -0.21 22.98 3.66
C ALA A 71 -0.25 22.03 2.44
N ALA A 72 0.81 22.01 1.63
CA ALA A 72 0.92 21.10 0.51
C ALA A 72 0.99 19.64 0.96
N GLU A 73 1.76 19.34 2.01
CA GLU A 73 1.88 18.01 2.59
C GLU A 73 0.53 17.54 3.16
N ALA A 74 -0.17 18.36 3.93
CA ALA A 74 -1.49 18.02 4.48
C ALA A 74 -2.50 17.68 3.37
N ALA A 75 -2.50 18.43 2.27
CA ALA A 75 -3.35 18.16 1.11
C ALA A 75 -3.02 16.80 0.46
N ILE A 76 -1.73 16.53 0.23
CA ILE A 76 -1.26 15.26 -0.35
C ILE A 76 -1.55 14.10 0.60
N GLY A 77 -1.27 14.26 1.90
CA GLY A 77 -1.50 13.28 2.95
C GLY A 77 -2.97 12.90 3.03
N LEU A 78 -3.88 13.88 3.08
CA LEU A 78 -5.32 13.62 3.11
C LEU A 78 -5.83 12.97 1.82
N ALA A 79 -5.30 13.34 0.64
CA ALA A 79 -5.64 12.69 -0.62
C ALA A 79 -5.26 11.20 -0.61
N ILE A 80 -4.06 10.87 -0.10
CA ILE A 80 -3.61 9.48 0.06
C ILE A 80 -4.50 8.74 1.07
N VAL A 81 -4.79 9.35 2.22
CA VAL A 81 -5.72 8.78 3.23
C VAL A 81 -7.07 8.46 2.57
N SER A 82 -7.65 9.41 1.82
CA SER A 82 -8.95 9.26 1.17
C SER A 82 -8.95 8.13 0.14
N SER A 83 -7.91 8.04 -0.69
CA SER A 83 -7.74 6.98 -1.69
C SER A 83 -7.66 5.59 -1.04
N ILE A 84 -6.86 5.46 0.04
CA ILE A 84 -6.73 4.21 0.79
C ILE A 84 -8.04 3.86 1.50
N TYR A 85 -8.71 4.85 2.10
CA TYR A 85 -9.98 4.64 2.79
C TYR A 85 -11.05 4.11 1.84
N ARG A 86 -11.12 4.62 0.60
CA ARG A 86 -12.07 4.15 -0.41
C ARG A 86 -11.83 2.69 -0.82
N ASN A 87 -10.58 2.23 -0.83
CA ASN A 87 -10.22 0.85 -1.20
C ASN A 87 -10.22 -0.15 -0.03
N ARG A 88 -9.95 0.30 1.19
CA ARG A 88 -9.68 -0.60 2.35
C ARG A 88 -10.66 -0.44 3.50
N LYS A 89 -11.54 0.56 3.47
CA LYS A 89 -12.45 0.96 4.58
C LYS A 89 -11.73 1.09 5.93
N SER A 90 -10.41 1.29 5.94
CA SER A 90 -9.59 1.30 7.16
C SER A 90 -8.43 2.28 7.01
N THR A 91 -8.14 3.04 8.07
CA THR A 91 -7.09 4.07 8.15
C THR A 91 -5.89 3.64 9.02
N ARG A 92 -5.83 2.36 9.41
CA ARG A 92 -4.76 1.82 10.24
C ARG A 92 -3.49 1.60 9.42
N ILE A 93 -2.37 2.12 9.93
CA ILE A 93 -1.04 2.02 9.30
C ILE A 93 -0.51 0.57 9.35
N ASN A 94 -0.97 -0.24 10.31
CA ASN A 94 -0.46 -1.59 10.60
C ASN A 94 -0.92 -2.70 9.62
N GLN A 95 -1.21 -2.36 8.36
CA GLN A 95 -1.54 -3.32 7.30
C GLN A 95 -0.43 -3.43 6.24
N SER A 96 0.83 -3.32 6.65
CA SER A 96 2.00 -3.68 5.84
C SER A 96 2.14 -5.19 5.62
N ASN A 97 1.18 -6.02 6.03
CA ASN A 97 1.03 -7.39 5.50
C ASN A 97 0.71 -7.42 3.99
N LEU A 98 0.50 -6.26 3.36
CA LEU A 98 0.58 -6.14 1.91
C LEU A 98 2.00 -6.19 1.36
N LEU A 99 3.04 -5.83 2.12
CA LEU A 99 4.44 -5.98 1.68
C LEU A 99 4.96 -7.42 1.79
N ASN A 100 4.38 -8.23 2.69
CA ASN A 100 4.46 -9.70 2.59
C ASN A 100 3.62 -10.28 1.43
N LYS A 101 2.76 -9.46 0.81
CA LYS A 101 2.01 -9.78 -0.41
C LYS A 101 2.59 -9.12 -1.67
N LEU A 102 3.60 -8.26 -1.51
CA LEU A 102 4.40 -7.66 -2.57
C LEU A 102 5.77 -8.33 -2.54
N LYS A 103 5.78 -9.67 -2.69
CA LYS A 103 6.84 -10.23 -3.54
C LYS A 103 6.76 -9.45 -4.85
N PRO A 104 7.89 -8.91 -5.36
CA PRO A 104 7.89 -8.15 -6.59
C PRO A 104 7.17 -8.96 -7.67
N TYR A 105 6.24 -8.35 -8.41
CA TYR A 105 5.62 -9.00 -9.58
C TYR A 105 6.69 -9.62 -10.51
N HIS A 106 7.87 -8.99 -10.59
CA HIS A 106 9.00 -9.48 -11.36
C HIS A 106 9.79 -10.66 -10.73
N VAL A 107 9.69 -10.89 -9.41
CA VAL A 107 10.30 -12.05 -8.70
C VAL A 107 9.27 -13.18 -8.51
N GLN A 108 7.98 -12.88 -8.59
CA GLN A 108 6.93 -13.88 -8.69
C GLN A 108 6.83 -14.46 -10.11
N LYS A 109 7.10 -13.67 -11.16
CA LYS A 109 7.00 -14.09 -12.57
C LYS A 109 7.99 -15.19 -13.02
N TRP A 110 9.07 -15.42 -12.26
CA TRP A 110 9.96 -16.56 -12.47
C TRP A 110 9.55 -17.81 -11.66
N ILE A 111 8.53 -17.71 -10.82
CA ILE A 111 7.99 -18.80 -9.98
C ILE A 111 6.56 -19.15 -10.40
N ASP A 112 5.79 -18.19 -10.90
CA ASP A 112 4.43 -18.36 -11.38
C ASP A 112 4.40 -18.01 -12.88
N PRO A 113 4.40 -19.01 -13.79
CA PRO A 113 4.09 -18.75 -15.16
C PRO A 113 2.67 -18.20 -15.22
N MET A 114 2.50 -17.20 -16.07
CA MET A 114 1.25 -16.62 -16.53
C MET A 114 0.12 -17.65 -16.60
N SER A 115 -0.62 -17.87 -15.52
CA SER A 115 -1.80 -18.69 -15.56
C SER A 115 -2.99 -17.81 -15.21
N HIS A 116 -3.91 -17.68 -16.15
CA HIS A 116 -5.29 -17.90 -15.74
C HIS A 116 -5.26 -19.19 -14.95
N SER A 117 -5.15 -19.10 -13.62
CA SER A 117 -5.22 -20.26 -12.74
C SER A 117 -6.66 -20.74 -12.89
N VAL A 118 -6.90 -21.60 -13.87
CA VAL A 118 -8.10 -22.40 -13.93
C VAL A 118 -8.04 -23.18 -12.62
N LYS A 119 -8.75 -22.70 -11.60
CA LYS A 119 -8.89 -23.40 -10.33
C LYS A 119 -9.72 -24.64 -10.64
N ILE A 120 -9.07 -25.69 -11.12
CA ILE A 120 -9.68 -26.99 -11.18
C ILE A 120 -9.47 -27.56 -9.79
N TYR A 121 -10.51 -27.41 -8.99
CA TYR A 121 -10.56 -27.69 -7.56
C TYR A 121 -10.20 -29.15 -7.25
N ASP A 122 -9.83 -29.41 -5.99
CA ASP A 122 -9.71 -30.75 -5.39
C ASP A 122 -10.98 -31.62 -5.57
N THR A 123 -12.10 -31.01 -5.99
CA THR A 123 -13.37 -31.65 -6.33
C THR A 123 -13.45 -32.18 -7.76
N CYS A 124 -12.37 -32.13 -8.55
CA CYS A 124 -12.36 -32.63 -9.92
C CYS A 124 -12.83 -34.11 -10.02
N ILE A 125 -13.82 -34.36 -10.89
CA ILE A 125 -14.37 -35.70 -11.16
C ILE A 125 -13.89 -36.30 -12.49
N GLY A 126 -13.02 -35.60 -13.23
CA GLY A 126 -12.40 -36.13 -14.46
C GLY A 126 -13.33 -36.24 -15.68
N CYS A 127 -14.37 -35.42 -15.79
CA CYS A 127 -15.33 -35.48 -16.91
C CYS A 127 -14.78 -34.97 -18.26
N THR A 128 -13.58 -34.37 -18.30
CA THR A 128 -12.87 -33.86 -19.49
C THR A 128 -13.55 -32.71 -20.27
N GLN A 129 -14.67 -32.15 -19.77
CA GLN A 129 -15.40 -31.09 -20.49
C GLN A 129 -14.58 -29.80 -20.65
N CYS A 130 -13.81 -29.42 -19.63
CA CYS A 130 -12.95 -28.24 -19.67
C CYS A 130 -11.81 -28.38 -20.70
N VAL A 131 -11.25 -29.58 -20.87
CA VAL A 131 -10.24 -29.90 -21.89
C VAL A 131 -10.82 -29.72 -23.29
N ARG A 132 -11.98 -30.33 -23.54
CA ARG A 132 -12.67 -30.26 -24.86
C ARG A 132 -13.18 -28.87 -25.22
N ALA A 133 -13.44 -28.03 -24.22
CA ALA A 133 -13.90 -26.66 -24.44
C ALA A 133 -12.77 -25.68 -24.80
N CYS A 134 -11.50 -26.08 -24.63
CA CYS A 134 -10.35 -25.23 -24.92
C CYS A 134 -10.19 -25.03 -26.44
N PRO A 135 -10.21 -23.79 -26.96
CA PRO A 135 -10.01 -23.56 -28.40
C PRO A 135 -8.55 -23.66 -28.85
N THR A 136 -7.60 -23.67 -27.92
CA THR A 136 -6.16 -23.70 -28.19
C THR A 136 -5.49 -25.01 -27.74
N ASP A 137 -6.28 -26.00 -27.29
CA ASP A 137 -5.79 -27.32 -26.83
C ASP A 137 -4.64 -27.23 -25.81
N VAL A 138 -4.73 -26.25 -24.92
CA VAL A 138 -3.72 -25.99 -23.88
C VAL A 138 -3.94 -26.84 -22.63
N LEU A 139 -5.13 -27.43 -22.48
CA LEU A 139 -5.50 -28.22 -21.31
C LEU A 139 -5.29 -29.72 -21.55
N GLU A 140 -4.67 -30.39 -20.59
CA GLU A 140 -4.41 -31.83 -20.61
C GLU A 140 -4.79 -32.46 -19.27
N MET A 141 -5.13 -33.74 -19.28
CA MET A 141 -5.38 -34.51 -18.05
C MET A 141 -4.04 -35.03 -17.50
N ILE A 142 -3.68 -34.58 -16.30
CA ILE A 142 -2.47 -35.02 -15.59
C ILE A 142 -2.85 -35.85 -14.36
N PRO A 143 -2.04 -36.83 -13.93
CA PRO A 143 -2.29 -37.60 -12.71
C PRO A 143 -2.23 -36.70 -11.46
N TRP A 144 -3.19 -36.88 -10.55
CA TRP A 144 -3.29 -36.12 -9.30
C TRP A 144 -4.10 -36.88 -8.24
N ASP A 145 -3.49 -37.20 -7.11
CA ASP A 145 -4.12 -38.01 -6.06
C ASP A 145 -5.05 -37.22 -5.11
N GLY A 146 -5.11 -35.89 -5.24
CA GLY A 146 -5.92 -35.03 -4.39
C GLY A 146 -7.39 -34.91 -4.80
N CYS A 147 -7.84 -35.65 -5.80
CA CYS A 147 -9.23 -35.62 -6.29
C CYS A 147 -9.78 -37.03 -6.54
N LYS A 148 -11.11 -37.15 -6.66
CA LYS A 148 -11.78 -38.45 -6.88
C LYS A 148 -11.36 -39.15 -8.17
N ALA A 149 -10.98 -38.37 -9.19
CA ALA A 149 -10.63 -38.89 -10.51
C ALA A 149 -9.20 -39.43 -10.62
N LYS A 150 -8.36 -39.26 -9.59
CA LYS A 150 -6.90 -39.51 -9.63
C LYS A 150 -6.18 -38.78 -10.77
N GLN A 151 -6.86 -37.84 -11.42
CA GLN A 151 -6.40 -37.03 -12.53
C GLN A 151 -7.12 -35.70 -12.52
N ILE A 152 -6.44 -34.64 -12.96
CA ILE A 152 -6.94 -33.28 -12.99
C ILE A 152 -6.61 -32.65 -14.35
N ALA A 153 -7.49 -31.80 -14.87
CA ALA A 153 -7.17 -30.99 -16.02
C ALA A 153 -6.20 -29.87 -15.61
N SER A 154 -5.08 -29.77 -16.29
CA SER A 154 -4.05 -28.75 -16.06
C SER A 154 -3.59 -28.17 -17.38
N ALA A 155 -3.06 -26.96 -17.35
CA ALA A 155 -2.52 -26.28 -18.52
C ALA A 155 -0.99 -26.36 -18.49
N PRO A 156 -0.33 -27.38 -19.08
CA PRO A 156 1.13 -27.46 -19.12
C PRO A 156 1.77 -26.31 -19.93
N ARG A 157 1.07 -25.79 -20.94
CA ARG A 157 1.54 -24.73 -21.84
C ARG A 157 0.75 -23.44 -21.69
N THR A 158 0.86 -22.81 -20.53
CA THR A 158 0.07 -21.60 -20.23
C THR A 158 0.36 -20.41 -21.16
N GLU A 159 1.52 -20.40 -21.83
CA GLU A 159 1.90 -19.41 -22.83
C GLU A 159 0.95 -19.35 -24.03
N ASP A 160 0.32 -20.48 -24.38
CA ASP A 160 -0.59 -20.61 -25.51
C ASP A 160 -2.06 -20.27 -25.13
N CYS A 161 -2.30 -19.90 -23.86
CA CYS A 161 -3.64 -19.61 -23.36
C CYS A 161 -4.11 -18.20 -23.72
N VAL A 162 -5.22 -18.11 -24.46
CA VAL A 162 -5.84 -16.84 -24.87
C VAL A 162 -6.83 -16.26 -23.85
N GLY A 163 -7.04 -16.90 -22.70
CA GLY A 163 -7.87 -16.35 -21.62
C GLY A 163 -9.37 -16.26 -21.91
N CYS A 164 -9.92 -17.09 -22.81
CA CYS A 164 -11.31 -17.02 -23.26
C CYS A 164 -12.36 -17.53 -22.24
N LYS A 165 -11.93 -18.07 -21.08
CA LYS A 165 -12.76 -18.61 -19.99
C LYS A 165 -13.72 -19.78 -20.33
N ARG A 166 -13.65 -20.36 -21.52
CA ARG A 166 -14.51 -21.51 -21.92
C ARG A 166 -14.35 -22.72 -21.01
N CYS A 167 -13.15 -22.98 -20.50
CA CYS A 167 -12.90 -24.06 -19.55
C CYS A 167 -13.63 -23.87 -18.20
N GLU A 168 -13.86 -22.62 -17.79
CA GLU A 168 -14.60 -22.26 -16.58
C GLU A 168 -16.10 -22.48 -16.82
N SER A 169 -16.63 -21.96 -17.92
CA SER A 169 -18.05 -22.10 -18.28
C SER A 169 -18.46 -23.55 -18.60
N ALA A 170 -17.53 -24.38 -19.08
CA ALA A 170 -17.80 -25.79 -19.36
C ALA A 170 -17.73 -26.68 -18.11
N CYS A 171 -17.16 -26.19 -17.00
CA CYS A 171 -17.01 -26.99 -15.79
C CYS A 171 -18.27 -26.92 -14.92
N GLN A 172 -19.03 -28.01 -14.90
CA GLN A 172 -20.26 -28.16 -14.10
C GLN A 172 -20.05 -28.09 -12.57
N GLN A 173 -18.81 -28.03 -12.10
CA GLN A 173 -18.47 -27.91 -10.67
C GLN A 173 -18.16 -26.46 -10.26
N ILE A 174 -18.20 -25.52 -11.21
CA ILE A 174 -17.98 -24.08 -10.99
C ILE A 174 -19.31 -23.30 -11.01
N SER A 175 -20.42 -23.96 -11.39
CA SER A 175 -21.78 -23.42 -11.42
C SER A 175 -22.54 -23.60 -10.11
#